data_AF-A0AAU8MRJ2-F1
#
_entry.id   AF-A0AAU8MRJ2-F1
#
_cell.length_a   1.000
_cell.length_b   1.000
_cell.length_c   1.000
_cell.angle_alpha   90.00
_cell.angle_beta   90.00
_cell.angle_gamma   90.00
#
_symmetry.space_group_name_H-M   'P 1'
#
loop_
_entity.id
_entity.type
_entity.pdbx_description
1 polymer ?
#
loop_
_entity_poly.entity_id
_entity_poly.type
_entity_poly.pdbx_seq_one_letter_code
_entity_poly.pdbx_strand_id
1 'polypeptide(L)'
;MLALPWLMALATAPVAASPRIEAYETTSQAGDSDDLDKKDVERRSKLEGCQLVPYASRRDNCVTESLGLGGGQACGARPCSRDTPKLNPVLLQAWKNCADRRGFIVDDYRDTLAAIGRYKASAKYEDWTADERAALDALTGKIEIARRANTKGLSNANTMAFQCERLIRGGGG
;
A
#
# COMPACT_ATOMS: atom_id res chain seq x y z
N MET A 1 6.90 -31.71 -50.07
CA MET A 1 7.97 -31.14 -49.22
C MET A 1 7.52 -29.75 -48.78
N LEU A 2 7.48 -29.53 -47.45
CA LEU A 2 7.75 -28.28 -46.67
C LEU A 2 7.28 -26.92 -47.26
N ALA A 3 6.67 -25.96 -46.56
CA ALA A 3 6.47 -25.72 -45.14
C ALA A 3 5.41 -24.61 -44.93
N LEU A 4 4.93 -24.57 -43.69
CA LEU A 4 3.99 -23.63 -43.05
C LEU A 4 4.64 -22.23 -42.79
N PRO A 5 3.93 -21.25 -42.19
CA PRO A 5 3.71 -19.90 -42.68
C PRO A 5 4.62 -18.83 -42.05
N TRP A 6 4.62 -17.64 -42.65
CA TRP A 6 5.26 -16.45 -42.09
C TRP A 6 4.45 -15.93 -40.89
N LEU A 7 5.04 -16.07 -39.71
CA LEU A 7 4.61 -15.48 -38.44
C LEU A 7 4.55 -13.96 -38.56
N MET A 8 3.40 -13.36 -38.22
CA MET A 8 3.35 -11.95 -37.90
C MET A 8 4.15 -11.70 -36.62
N ALA A 9 5.16 -10.84 -36.73
CA ALA A 9 5.95 -10.34 -35.63
C ALA A 9 5.05 -9.60 -34.62
N LEU A 10 4.87 -10.17 -33.42
CA LEU A 10 4.49 -9.37 -32.27
C LEU A 10 5.68 -8.45 -31.96
N ALA A 11 5.53 -7.17 -32.31
CA ALA A 11 6.39 -6.13 -31.80
C ALA A 11 6.21 -6.07 -30.27
N THR A 12 7.13 -6.70 -29.55
CA THR A 12 7.34 -6.48 -28.13
C THR A 12 7.78 -5.03 -27.96
N ALA A 13 6.83 -4.14 -27.69
CA ALA A 13 7.16 -2.84 -27.14
C ALA A 13 8.00 -3.09 -25.87
N PRO A 14 9.19 -2.50 -25.73
CA PRO A 14 9.95 -2.63 -24.51
C PRO A 14 9.08 -2.06 -23.39
N VAL A 15 8.85 -2.87 -22.36
CA VAL A 15 8.26 -2.42 -21.10
C VAL A 15 9.15 -1.26 -20.64
N ALA A 16 8.65 -0.03 -20.75
CA ALA A 16 9.32 1.12 -20.19
C ALA A 16 9.49 0.81 -18.70
N ALA A 17 10.73 0.56 -18.29
CA ALA A 17 11.09 0.48 -16.89
C ALA A 17 10.63 1.79 -16.27
N SER A 18 9.64 1.74 -15.38
CA SER A 18 9.28 2.87 -14.53
C SER A 18 10.58 3.46 -13.99
N PRO A 19 10.74 4.80 -13.98
CA PRO A 19 11.95 5.42 -13.49
C PRO A 19 12.19 4.89 -12.08
N ARG A 20 13.31 4.19 -11.92
CA ARG A 20 13.83 3.77 -10.63
C ARG A 20 13.98 5.07 -9.85
N ILE A 21 13.07 5.31 -8.90
CA ILE A 21 13.20 6.43 -7.98
C ILE A 21 14.61 6.30 -7.41
N GLU A 22 15.46 7.28 -7.71
CA GLU A 22 16.83 7.33 -7.22
C GLU A 22 16.77 7.05 -5.72
N ALA A 23 17.58 6.09 -5.27
CA ALA A 23 17.75 5.81 -3.86
C ALA A 23 18.30 7.09 -3.23
N TYR A 24 17.39 7.94 -2.74
CA TYR A 24 17.72 9.16 -2.03
C TYR A 24 18.49 8.74 -0.80
N GLU A 25 19.72 9.25 -0.69
CA GLU A 25 20.65 8.96 0.40
C GLU A 25 19.92 8.93 1.73
N THR A 26 19.83 7.74 2.30
CA THR A 26 19.25 7.49 3.62
C THR A 26 20.22 8.05 4.66
N THR A 27 20.26 9.37 4.85
CA THR A 27 20.83 9.95 6.07
C THR A 27 19.82 9.76 7.19
N SER A 28 19.70 8.51 7.64
CA SER A 28 19.06 8.12 8.88
C SER A 28 19.73 6.81 9.26
N GLN A 29 20.58 6.84 10.29
CA GLN A 29 21.00 5.61 10.95
C GLN A 29 19.73 4.86 11.34
N ALA A 30 19.41 3.81 10.56
CA ALA A 30 18.34 2.87 10.83
C ALA A 30 18.77 2.01 12.03
N GLY A 31 18.67 2.57 13.23
CA GLY A 31 18.21 1.79 14.36
C GLY A 31 16.68 1.92 14.40
N ASP A 32 16.00 0.89 14.89
CA ASP A 32 14.59 0.92 15.30
C ASP A 32 14.36 1.90 16.46
N SER A 33 14.78 3.15 16.29
CA SER A 33 14.47 4.21 17.21
C SER A 33 13.04 4.66 16.92
N ASP A 34 12.16 4.49 17.91
CA ASP A 34 10.84 5.12 17.93
C ASP A 34 10.95 6.68 18.01
N ASP A 35 12.16 7.24 17.94
CA ASP A 35 12.39 8.68 17.90
C ASP A 35 11.98 9.29 16.57
N LEU A 36 11.26 10.41 16.68
CA LEU A 36 10.88 11.25 15.56
C LEU A 36 11.91 12.37 15.34
N ASP A 37 12.33 12.54 14.09
CA ASP A 37 13.09 13.71 13.66
C ASP A 37 12.12 14.83 13.25
N LYS A 38 12.34 16.04 13.79
CA LYS A 38 11.47 17.21 13.56
C LYS A 38 11.38 17.59 12.08
N LYS A 39 12.52 17.60 11.37
CA LYS A 39 12.59 17.95 9.94
C LYS A 39 11.94 16.88 9.08
N ASP A 40 12.09 15.61 9.42
CA ASP A 40 11.36 14.52 8.75
C ASP A 40 9.87 14.66 8.99
N VAL A 41 9.39 14.90 10.21
CA VAL A 41 7.95 15.10 10.49
C VAL A 41 7.37 16.26 9.66
N GLU A 42 8.03 17.40 9.62
CA GLU A 42 7.60 18.54 8.78
C GLU A 42 7.54 18.18 7.30
N ARG A 43 8.58 17.48 6.78
CA ARG A 43 8.62 17.04 5.39
C ARG A 43 7.50 16.06 5.09
N ARG A 44 7.32 15.06 5.95
CA ARG A 44 6.33 13.97 5.83
C ARG A 44 4.91 14.50 5.88
N SER A 45 4.64 15.53 6.69
CA SER A 45 3.30 16.14 6.80
C SER A 45 2.79 16.72 5.47
N LYS A 46 3.69 16.98 4.51
CA LYS A 46 3.37 17.50 3.17
C LYS A 46 3.20 16.41 2.11
N LEU A 47 3.48 15.15 2.45
CA LEU A 47 3.37 14.00 1.55
C LEU A 47 2.01 13.30 1.72
N GLU A 48 1.81 12.22 0.96
CA GLU A 48 0.58 11.43 0.94
C GLU A 48 0.89 9.93 0.89
N GLY A 49 -0.09 9.10 1.24
CA GLY A 49 0.04 7.64 1.24
C GLY A 49 1.15 7.16 2.18
N CYS A 50 1.84 6.06 1.83
CA CYS A 50 2.87 5.47 2.69
C CYS A 50 4.06 6.40 2.97
N GLN A 51 4.23 7.45 2.17
CA GLN A 51 5.24 8.47 2.43
C GLN A 51 4.96 9.28 3.69
N LEU A 52 3.77 9.18 4.29
CA LEU A 52 3.46 9.77 5.59
C LEU A 52 4.19 9.09 6.76
N VAL A 53 4.67 7.84 6.61
CA VAL A 53 5.29 7.12 7.73
C VAL A 53 6.69 7.69 8.05
N PRO A 54 6.92 8.24 9.26
CA PRO A 54 8.20 8.88 9.59
C PRO A 54 9.31 7.86 9.89
N TYR A 55 8.95 6.65 10.32
CA TYR A 55 9.90 5.57 10.60
C TYR A 55 10.36 4.89 9.31
N ALA A 56 11.67 4.91 9.03
CA ALA A 56 12.20 4.50 7.73
C ALA A 56 11.87 3.05 7.34
N SER A 57 12.13 2.09 8.24
CA SER A 57 11.85 0.67 8.00
C SER A 57 10.36 0.40 7.72
N ARG A 58 9.48 0.99 8.52
CA ARG A 58 8.01 0.88 8.37
C ARG A 58 7.55 1.49 7.05
N ARG A 59 8.04 2.69 6.74
CA ARG A 59 7.73 3.38 5.49
C ARG A 59 8.11 2.54 4.28
N ASP A 60 9.31 2.00 4.25
CA ASP A 60 9.80 1.25 3.10
C ASP A 60 8.97 -0.03 2.87
N ASN A 61 8.56 -0.68 3.96
CA ASN A 61 7.61 -1.79 3.89
C ASN A 61 6.24 -1.36 3.36
N CYS A 62 5.66 -0.28 3.89
CA CYS A 62 4.37 0.26 3.42
C CYS A 62 4.43 0.63 1.93
N VAL A 63 5.50 1.28 1.50
CA VAL A 63 5.74 1.63 0.09
C VAL A 63 5.78 0.37 -0.77
N THR A 64 6.52 -0.65 -0.34
CA THR A 64 6.64 -1.94 -1.04
C THR A 64 5.28 -2.60 -1.21
N GLU A 65 4.47 -2.69 -0.15
CA GLU A 65 3.13 -3.29 -0.22
C GLU A 65 2.13 -2.46 -1.04
N SER A 66 2.35 -1.15 -1.13
CA SER A 66 1.55 -0.26 -1.96
C SER A 66 1.86 -0.37 -3.46
N LEU A 67 3.03 -0.91 -3.83
CA LEU A 67 3.42 -1.04 -5.24
C LEU A 67 2.46 -1.96 -5.99
N GLY A 68 1.84 -1.44 -7.04
CA GLY A 68 0.90 -2.20 -7.87
C GLY A 68 -0.44 -2.49 -7.19
N LEU A 69 -0.74 -1.90 -6.03
CA LEU A 69 -2.00 -2.11 -5.30
C LEU A 69 -3.22 -1.76 -6.15
N GLY A 70 -3.13 -0.72 -6.99
CA GLY A 70 -4.19 -0.32 -7.93
C GLY A 70 -4.29 -1.15 -9.21
N GLY A 71 -3.41 -2.14 -9.41
CA GLY A 71 -3.37 -2.95 -10.62
C GLY A 71 -4.42 -4.07 -10.64
N GLY A 72 -4.63 -4.66 -11.83
CA GLY A 72 -5.59 -5.75 -12.06
C GLY A 72 -5.28 -7.06 -11.31
N GLN A 73 -4.08 -7.19 -10.74
CA GLN A 73 -3.67 -8.32 -9.90
C GLN A 73 -3.90 -8.07 -8.39
N ALA A 74 -4.45 -6.92 -8.04
CA ALA A 74 -4.80 -6.52 -6.69
C ALA A 74 -6.12 -5.75 -6.70
N CYS A 75 -6.15 -4.53 -6.16
CA CYS A 75 -7.38 -3.78 -5.93
C CYS A 75 -8.00 -3.16 -7.20
N GLY A 76 -7.30 -3.20 -8.33
CA GLY A 76 -7.83 -2.82 -9.64
C GLY A 76 -8.45 -3.97 -10.41
N ALA A 77 -8.56 -5.16 -9.82
CA ALA A 77 -9.23 -6.30 -10.45
C ALA A 77 -10.71 -5.98 -10.73
N ARG A 78 -11.24 -6.51 -11.82
CA ARG A 78 -12.69 -6.50 -12.05
C ARG A 78 -13.40 -7.42 -11.06
N PRO A 79 -14.70 -7.20 -10.77
CA PRO A 79 -15.50 -8.14 -10.01
C PRO A 79 -15.59 -9.51 -10.71
N CYS A 80 -15.73 -10.57 -9.91
CA CYS A 80 -16.05 -11.89 -10.41
C CYS A 80 -17.46 -11.93 -10.99
N SER A 81 -17.69 -12.77 -12.01
CA SER A 81 -18.97 -12.83 -12.73
C SER A 81 -19.34 -14.25 -13.12
N ARG A 82 -20.65 -14.51 -13.22
CA ARG A 82 -21.20 -15.75 -13.78
C ARG A 82 -20.95 -15.88 -15.28
N ASP A 83 -20.76 -14.77 -15.98
CA ASP A 83 -20.55 -14.73 -17.44
C ASP A 83 -19.13 -15.13 -17.83
N THR A 84 -18.20 -15.08 -16.88
CA THR A 84 -16.78 -15.39 -17.10
C THR A 84 -16.24 -16.33 -16.02
N PRO A 85 -16.86 -17.51 -15.82
CA PRO A 85 -16.61 -18.37 -14.66
C PRO A 85 -15.15 -18.85 -14.60
N LYS A 86 -14.52 -19.04 -15.76
CA LYS A 86 -13.10 -19.43 -15.89
C LYS A 86 -12.12 -18.38 -15.36
N LEU A 87 -12.49 -17.09 -15.31
CA LEU A 87 -11.64 -16.01 -14.80
C LEU A 87 -11.77 -15.82 -13.29
N ASN A 88 -12.85 -16.31 -12.68
CA ASN A 88 -13.13 -16.09 -11.26
C ASN A 88 -12.00 -16.58 -10.33
N PRO A 89 -11.32 -17.72 -10.55
CA PRO A 89 -10.19 -18.11 -9.70
C PRO A 89 -9.04 -17.08 -9.71
N VAL A 90 -8.72 -16.50 -10.86
CA VAL A 90 -7.68 -15.49 -11.00
C VAL A 90 -8.09 -14.18 -10.31
N LEU A 91 -9.35 -13.78 -10.49
CA LEU A 91 -9.89 -12.57 -9.87
C LEU A 91 -10.02 -12.73 -8.34
N LEU A 92 -10.36 -13.92 -7.84
CA LEU A 92 -10.35 -14.25 -6.42
C LEU A 92 -8.95 -14.01 -5.83
N GLN A 93 -7.92 -14.52 -6.50
CA GLN A 93 -6.54 -14.33 -6.03
C GLN A 93 -6.17 -12.85 -6.02
N ALA A 94 -6.59 -12.08 -7.02
CA ALA A 94 -6.34 -10.64 -7.04
C ALA A 94 -7.03 -9.91 -5.86
N TRP A 95 -8.28 -10.26 -5.54
CA TRP A 95 -8.98 -9.68 -4.40
C TRP A 95 -8.38 -10.10 -3.06
N LYS A 96 -7.89 -11.33 -2.92
CA LYS A 96 -7.12 -11.78 -1.75
C LYS A 96 -5.81 -11.00 -1.60
N ASN A 97 -5.04 -10.87 -2.68
CA ASN A 97 -3.83 -10.05 -2.69
C ASN A 97 -4.12 -8.59 -2.30
N CYS A 98 -5.23 -8.01 -2.78
CA CYS A 98 -5.66 -6.68 -2.38
C CYS A 98 -5.95 -6.60 -0.87
N ALA A 99 -6.66 -7.60 -0.32
CA ALA A 99 -6.97 -7.66 1.10
C ALA A 99 -5.70 -7.78 1.95
N ASP A 100 -4.81 -8.70 1.62
CA ASP A 100 -3.56 -8.92 2.37
C ASP A 100 -2.71 -7.65 2.42
N ARG A 101 -2.48 -7.02 1.27
CA ARG A 101 -1.69 -5.78 1.17
C ARG A 101 -2.33 -4.60 1.89
N ARG A 102 -3.65 -4.41 1.76
CA ARG A 102 -4.35 -3.38 2.52
C ARG A 102 -4.35 -3.66 4.02
N GLY A 103 -4.43 -4.93 4.42
CA GLY A 103 -4.29 -5.36 5.81
C GLY A 103 -2.95 -4.93 6.38
N PHE A 104 -1.86 -5.26 5.68
CA PHE A 104 -0.51 -4.85 6.05
C PHE A 104 -0.40 -3.32 6.21
N ILE A 105 -0.86 -2.56 5.21
CA ILE A 105 -0.82 -1.08 5.24
C ILE A 105 -1.64 -0.52 6.40
N VAL A 106 -2.81 -1.09 6.70
CA VAL A 106 -3.65 -0.67 7.85
C VAL A 106 -2.91 -0.91 9.16
N ASP A 107 -2.29 -2.07 9.32
CA ASP A 107 -1.53 -2.43 10.52
C ASP A 107 -0.31 -1.51 10.68
N ASP A 108 0.43 -1.23 9.61
CA ASP A 108 1.60 -0.35 9.68
C ASP A 108 1.21 1.10 10.05
N TYR A 109 0.10 1.63 9.53
CA TYR A 109 -0.42 2.91 9.98
C TYR A 109 -0.91 2.87 11.44
N ARG A 110 -1.56 1.79 11.88
CA ARG A 110 -2.00 1.66 13.28
C ARG A 110 -0.79 1.69 14.21
N ASP A 111 0.24 0.93 13.89
CA ASP A 111 1.43 0.81 14.72
C ASP A 111 2.26 2.11 14.69
N THR A 112 2.31 2.79 13.55
CA THR A 112 2.90 4.14 13.43
C THR A 112 2.19 5.15 14.33
N LEU A 113 0.85 5.17 14.33
CA LEU A 113 0.07 6.05 15.21
C LEU A 113 0.31 5.73 16.69
N ALA A 114 0.42 4.44 17.03
CA ALA A 114 0.74 4.03 18.39
C ALA A 114 2.15 4.48 18.82
N ALA A 115 3.15 4.39 17.93
CA ALA A 115 4.50 4.88 18.17
C ALA A 115 4.54 6.41 18.34
N ILE A 116 3.85 7.16 17.48
CA ILE A 116 3.69 8.62 17.64
C ILE A 116 3.01 8.94 18.99
N GLY A 117 1.98 8.18 19.37
CA GLY A 117 1.32 8.34 20.67
C GLY A 117 2.27 8.14 21.85
N ARG A 118 3.14 7.12 21.81
CA ARG A 118 4.20 6.92 22.82
C ARG A 118 5.22 8.06 22.81
N TYR A 119 5.63 8.53 21.63
CA TYR A 119 6.58 9.64 21.51
C TYR A 119 6.03 10.92 22.14
N LYS A 120 4.76 11.27 21.86
CA LYS A 120 4.06 12.43 22.44
C LYS A 120 3.94 12.37 23.96
N ALA A 121 3.94 11.17 24.55
CA ALA A 121 3.92 10.96 26.00
C ALA A 121 5.31 10.95 26.64
N SER A 122 6.38 11.05 25.85
CA SER A 122 7.76 11.02 26.35
C SER A 122 8.30 12.43 26.63
N ALA A 123 9.30 12.52 27.51
CA ALA A 123 9.99 13.78 27.82
C ALA A 123 10.62 14.44 26.57
N LYS A 124 10.99 13.66 25.55
CA LYS A 124 11.60 14.18 24.30
C LYS A 124 10.67 15.11 23.53
N TYR A 125 9.36 14.99 23.72
CA TYR A 125 8.37 15.83 23.06
C TYR A 125 8.19 17.20 23.74
N GLU A 126 8.61 17.34 25.00
CA GLU A 126 8.47 18.60 25.75
C GLU A 126 9.28 19.73 25.11
N ASP A 127 10.44 19.41 24.54
CA ASP A 127 11.35 20.35 23.85
C ASP A 127 10.91 20.70 22.41
N TRP A 128 9.72 20.27 21.98
CA TRP A 128 9.19 20.63 20.67
C TRP A 128 8.52 22.00 20.71
N THR A 129 8.78 22.83 19.70
CA THR A 129 8.13 24.13 19.52
C THR A 129 6.65 23.95 19.12
N ALA A 130 5.85 25.01 19.26
CA ALA A 130 4.43 24.95 18.87
C ALA A 130 4.23 24.54 17.39
N ASP A 131 5.07 25.05 16.50
CA ASP A 131 5.01 24.74 15.06
C ASP A 131 5.38 23.28 14.78
N GLU A 132 6.41 22.75 15.46
CA GLU A 132 6.82 21.35 15.35
C GLU A 132 5.71 20.40 15.83
N ARG A 133 5.05 20.75 16.95
CA ARG A 133 3.90 19.99 17.47
C ARG A 133 2.71 20.03 16.51
N ALA A 134 2.42 21.19 15.93
CA ALA A 134 1.38 21.34 14.92
C ALA A 134 1.67 20.51 13.65
N ALA A 135 2.93 20.44 13.23
CA ALA A 135 3.35 19.58 12.11
C ALA A 135 3.14 18.08 12.43
N LEU A 136 3.45 17.65 13.65
CA LEU A 136 3.21 16.27 14.09
C LEU A 136 1.71 15.95 14.17
N ASP A 137 0.88 16.88 14.62
CA ASP A 137 -0.57 16.72 14.64
C ASP A 137 -1.16 16.64 13.24
N ALA A 138 -0.71 17.50 12.32
CA ALA A 138 -1.11 17.44 10.91
C ALA A 138 -0.70 16.10 10.27
N LEU A 139 0.52 15.62 10.53
CA LEU A 139 0.99 14.32 10.08
C LEU A 139 0.12 13.18 10.64
N THR A 140 -0.14 13.20 11.94
CA THR A 140 -0.98 12.22 12.64
C THR A 140 -2.38 12.16 11.99
N GLY A 141 -3.00 13.32 11.76
CA GLY A 141 -4.31 13.41 11.13
C GLY A 141 -4.34 12.82 9.72
N LYS A 142 -3.31 13.10 8.89
CA LYS A 142 -3.19 12.49 7.56
C LYS A 142 -3.02 10.98 7.61
N ILE A 143 -2.19 10.47 8.53
CA ILE A 143 -2.00 9.02 8.73
C ILE A 143 -3.33 8.37 9.11
N GLU A 144 -4.12 8.96 10.00
CA GLU A 144 -5.43 8.40 10.35
C GLU A 144 -6.42 8.38 9.18
N ILE A 145 -6.44 9.44 8.36
CA ILE A 145 -7.27 9.50 7.16
C ILE A 145 -6.85 8.39 6.18
N ALA A 146 -5.55 8.26 5.93
CA ALA A 146 -5.00 7.21 5.08
C ALA A 146 -5.32 5.80 5.61
N ARG A 147 -5.20 5.58 6.94
CA ARG A 147 -5.60 4.33 7.60
C ARG A 147 -7.07 4.03 7.36
N ARG A 148 -7.97 4.98 7.63
CA ARG A 148 -9.42 4.82 7.43
C ARG A 148 -9.77 4.48 5.98
N ALA A 149 -9.15 5.16 5.02
CA ALA A 149 -9.33 4.87 3.59
C ALA A 149 -8.84 3.45 3.23
N ASN A 150 -7.71 3.02 3.80
CA ASN A 150 -7.20 1.66 3.61
C ASN A 150 -8.11 0.60 4.24
N THR A 151 -8.60 0.82 5.46
CA THR A 151 -9.58 -0.05 6.13
C THR A 151 -10.86 -0.20 5.31
N LYS A 152 -11.39 0.90 4.73
CA LYS A 152 -12.57 0.82 3.87
C LYS A 152 -12.33 -0.06 2.66
N GLY A 153 -11.20 0.10 1.97
CA GLY A 153 -10.92 -0.75 0.81
C GLY A 153 -10.50 -2.17 1.17
N LEU A 154 -9.96 -2.42 2.38
CA LEU A 154 -9.75 -3.77 2.91
C LEU A 154 -11.10 -4.49 3.05
N SER A 155 -12.09 -3.84 3.67
CA SER A 155 -13.45 -4.36 3.77
C SER A 155 -14.06 -4.67 2.39
N ASN A 156 -13.85 -3.76 1.42
CA ASN A 156 -14.28 -3.99 0.05
C ASN A 156 -13.57 -5.20 -0.59
N ALA A 157 -12.25 -5.33 -0.43
CA ALA A 157 -11.47 -6.44 -0.98
C ALA A 157 -11.94 -7.79 -0.42
N ASN A 158 -12.15 -7.87 0.90
CA ASN A 158 -12.71 -9.04 1.56
C ASN A 158 -14.11 -9.37 1.04
N THR A 159 -14.95 -8.36 0.83
CA THR A 159 -16.30 -8.54 0.26
C THR A 159 -16.22 -9.11 -1.15
N MET A 160 -15.36 -8.57 -2.01
CA MET A 160 -15.19 -9.04 -3.39
C MET A 160 -14.62 -10.46 -3.45
N ALA A 161 -13.63 -10.77 -2.60
CA ALA A 161 -13.08 -12.11 -2.48
C ALA A 161 -14.17 -13.11 -2.06
N PHE A 162 -14.97 -12.79 -1.04
CA PHE A 162 -16.07 -13.63 -0.58
C PHE A 162 -17.13 -13.86 -1.67
N GLN A 163 -17.53 -12.80 -2.38
CA GLN A 163 -18.46 -12.91 -3.51
C GLN A 163 -17.90 -13.82 -4.61
N CYS A 164 -16.61 -13.70 -4.90
CA CYS A 164 -15.96 -14.53 -5.89
C CYS A 164 -15.93 -16.01 -5.48
N GLU A 165 -15.62 -16.31 -4.21
CA GLU A 165 -15.67 -17.68 -3.68
C GLU A 165 -17.06 -18.29 -3.80
N ARG A 166 -18.11 -17.50 -3.52
CA ARG A 166 -19.49 -17.95 -3.70
C ARG A 166 -19.81 -18.31 -5.15
N LEU A 167 -19.35 -17.49 -6.11
CA LEU A 167 -19.57 -17.75 -7.53
C LEU A 167 -18.82 -18.99 -8.02
N ILE A 168 -17.60 -19.21 -7.53
CA ILE A 168 -16.80 -20.40 -7.88
C ILE A 168 -17.46 -21.66 -7.32
N ARG A 169 -17.90 -21.65 -6.05
CA ARG A 169 -18.55 -22.80 -5.39
C ARG A 169 -19.95 -23.08 -5.96
N GLY A 170 -20.69 -22.05 -6.36
CA GLY A 170 -22.06 -22.19 -6.88
C GLY A 170 -22.19 -22.38 -8.39
N GLY A 171 -21.08 -22.43 -9.14
CA GLY A 171 -21.06 -22.57 -10.60
C GLY A 171 -20.94 -24.01 -11.12
N GLY A 172 -21.08 -25.01 -10.25
CA GLY A 172 -20.97 -26.44 -10.59
C GLY A 172 -22.33 -27.15 -10.72
N GLY A 173 -23.34 -26.49 -11.30
CA GLY A 173 -24.65 -27.06 -11.59
C GLY A 173 -24.88 -27.24 -13.08
#